data_AF-D7DVG5-F1
#
_entry.id   AF-D7DVG5-F1
#
_cell.length_a   1.000
_cell.length_b   1.000
_cell.length_c   1.000
_cell.angle_alpha   90.00
_cell.angle_beta   90.00
_cell.angle_gamma   90.00
#
_symmetry.space_group_name_H-M   'P 1'
#
loop_
_entity.id
_entity.type
_entity.pdbx_description
1 polymer ?
#
loop_
_entity_poly.entity_id
_entity_poly.type
_entity_poly.pdbx_seq_one_letter_code
_entity_poly.pdbx_strand_id
1 'polypeptide(L)'
;MTTDLTSSITPDFHSILSQTAIAYREGSKPPKADVVVNALLQAEKYAKQQRLNYPFDSLMGKWRLCFVTGTKKIRKRGGIVLGKGFYVPRFTSVHISFSIITEQVLDRGEIGNQVQLGSILLNLNGPAKYLGNKNLLAFDFTQMQISFSDRVVYNRQIRSGKTQTLDFDNQPIAKLPFFAFFLLTEDFIAARGRGGGLAIWIKANPN
;
A
#
# COMPACT_ATOMS: atom_id res chain seq x y z
N MET A 1 10.73 -46.12 13.23
CA MET A 1 11.35 -44.83 12.88
C MET A 1 10.98 -44.51 11.45
N THR A 2 10.07 -43.56 11.23
CA THR A 2 9.80 -43.02 9.90
C THR A 2 9.32 -41.58 10.08
N THR A 3 10.29 -40.70 9.92
CA THR A 3 10.28 -39.26 9.66
C THR A 3 8.94 -38.55 9.48
N ASP A 4 8.71 -37.58 10.36
CA ASP A 4 7.75 -36.48 10.25
C ASP A 4 7.90 -35.71 8.93
N LEU A 5 6.87 -35.77 8.09
CA LEU A 5 6.65 -34.79 7.03
C LEU A 5 6.22 -33.48 7.68
N THR A 6 7.17 -32.55 7.73
CA THR A 6 6.98 -31.14 8.07
C THR A 6 6.12 -30.50 6.98
N SER A 7 4.80 -30.67 7.07
CA SER A 7 3.87 -29.78 6.38
C SER A 7 4.05 -28.40 6.99
N SER A 8 4.75 -27.51 6.29
CA SER A 8 4.83 -26.11 6.67
C SER A 8 3.39 -25.57 6.69
N ILE A 9 2.82 -25.44 7.88
CA ILE A 9 1.51 -24.87 8.13
C ILE A 9 1.58 -23.45 7.59
N THR A 10 1.12 -23.26 6.35
CA THR A 10 0.91 -21.92 5.82
C THR A 10 -0.16 -21.31 6.71
N PRO A 11 0.13 -20.22 7.43
CA PRO A 11 -0.83 -19.66 8.37
C PRO A 11 -2.10 -19.26 7.62
N ASP A 12 -3.26 -19.59 8.20
CA ASP A 12 -4.61 -19.45 7.64
C ASP A 12 -4.87 -18.08 6.96
N PHE A 13 -4.21 -17.03 7.44
CA PHE A 13 -4.29 -15.70 6.84
C PHE A 13 -3.92 -15.67 5.36
N HIS A 14 -2.94 -16.46 4.88
CA HIS A 14 -2.49 -16.38 3.49
C HIS A 14 -3.61 -16.82 2.53
N SER A 15 -4.33 -17.90 2.89
CA SER A 15 -5.48 -18.39 2.15
C SER A 15 -6.58 -17.32 2.05
N ILE A 16 -6.93 -16.71 3.18
CA ILE A 16 -7.95 -15.66 3.24
C ILE A 16 -7.58 -14.44 2.38
N LEU A 17 -6.33 -13.98 2.45
CA LEU A 17 -5.87 -12.82 1.71
C LEU A 17 -5.74 -13.10 0.20
N SER A 18 -5.31 -14.31 -0.18
CA SER A 18 -5.29 -14.76 -1.57
C SER A 18 -6.72 -14.86 -2.13
N GLN A 19 -7.65 -15.51 -1.42
CA GLN A 19 -9.07 -15.55 -1.80
C GLN A 19 -9.67 -14.14 -1.92
N THR A 20 -9.25 -13.21 -1.08
CA THR A 20 -9.67 -11.81 -1.15
C THR A 20 -9.21 -11.14 -2.45
N ALA A 21 -7.94 -11.33 -2.83
CA ALA A 21 -7.39 -10.81 -4.07
C ALA A 21 -8.07 -11.43 -5.31
N ILE A 22 -8.23 -12.75 -5.34
CA ILE A 22 -8.89 -13.50 -6.41
C ILE A 22 -10.34 -13.05 -6.56
N ALA A 23 -11.12 -13.06 -5.48
CA ALA A 23 -12.54 -12.69 -5.54
C ALA A 23 -12.75 -11.25 -6.00
N TYR A 24 -11.88 -10.33 -5.57
CA TYR A 24 -11.92 -8.95 -6.04
C TYR A 24 -11.59 -8.82 -7.53
N ARG A 25 -10.61 -9.58 -8.03
CA ARG A 25 -10.21 -9.62 -9.45
C ARG A 25 -11.35 -10.16 -10.32
N GLU A 26 -11.94 -11.28 -9.91
CA GLU A 26 -13.03 -11.97 -10.63
C GLU A 26 -14.39 -11.26 -10.49
N GLY A 27 -14.58 -10.48 -9.43
CA GLY A 27 -15.88 -9.86 -9.13
C GLY A 27 -16.85 -10.84 -8.47
N SER A 28 -16.32 -11.92 -7.91
CA SER A 28 -17.06 -12.87 -7.10
C SER A 28 -17.18 -12.37 -5.65
N LYS A 29 -17.90 -13.11 -4.81
CA LYS A 29 -18.18 -12.72 -3.42
C LYS A 29 -16.90 -12.85 -2.58
N PRO A 30 -16.32 -11.73 -2.08
CA PRO A 30 -15.11 -11.82 -1.28
C PRO A 30 -15.41 -12.27 0.16
N PRO A 31 -14.39 -12.67 0.93
CA PRO A 31 -14.53 -12.92 2.36
C PRO A 31 -15.13 -11.72 3.11
N LYS A 32 -15.70 -11.96 4.29
CA LYS A 32 -16.24 -10.86 5.10
C LYS A 32 -15.13 -9.92 5.55
N ALA A 33 -15.41 -8.62 5.62
CA ALA A 33 -14.41 -7.60 5.91
C ALA A 33 -13.69 -7.81 7.25
N ASP A 34 -14.41 -8.25 8.29
CA ASP A 34 -13.84 -8.57 9.61
C ASP A 34 -12.86 -9.75 9.56
N VAL A 35 -13.17 -10.78 8.76
CA VAL A 35 -12.28 -11.93 8.50
C VAL A 35 -10.99 -11.46 7.81
N VAL A 36 -11.10 -10.58 6.81
CA VAL A 36 -9.93 -10.00 6.12
C VAL A 36 -9.11 -9.12 7.05
N VAL A 37 -9.73 -8.30 7.88
CA VAL A 37 -9.02 -7.47 8.88
C VAL A 37 -8.22 -8.35 9.84
N ASN A 38 -8.83 -9.42 10.35
CA ASN A 38 -8.14 -10.36 11.24
C ASN A 38 -6.97 -11.05 10.54
N ALA A 39 -7.15 -11.48 9.28
CA ALA A 39 -6.07 -12.06 8.48
C ALA A 39 -4.92 -11.06 8.25
N LEU A 40 -5.21 -9.79 7.97
CA LEU A 40 -4.18 -8.75 7.84
C LEU A 40 -3.39 -8.52 9.14
N LEU A 41 -4.08 -8.52 10.28
CA LEU A 41 -3.42 -8.38 11.59
C LEU A 41 -2.53 -9.58 11.91
N GLN A 42 -2.96 -10.80 11.55
CA GLN A 42 -2.15 -12.00 11.70
C GLN A 42 -0.93 -11.97 10.76
N ALA A 43 -1.10 -11.56 9.50
CA ALA A 43 -0.02 -11.41 8.54
C ALA A 43 1.03 -10.39 9.03
N GLU A 44 0.58 -9.24 9.57
CA GLU A 44 1.49 -8.24 10.13
C GLU A 44 2.25 -8.77 11.35
N LYS A 45 1.57 -9.49 12.25
CA LYS A 45 2.22 -10.10 13.42
C LYS A 45 3.26 -11.13 12.98
N TYR A 46 2.92 -11.99 12.03
CA TYR A 46 3.81 -12.99 11.47
C TYR A 46 5.05 -12.35 10.84
N ALA A 47 4.88 -11.33 9.99
CA ALA A 47 5.99 -10.64 9.35
C ALA A 47 6.98 -10.02 10.35
N LYS A 48 6.46 -9.45 11.45
CA LYS A 48 7.29 -8.93 12.55
C LYS A 48 8.05 -10.03 13.28
N GLN A 49 7.39 -11.16 13.56
CA GLN A 49 8.00 -12.29 14.26
C GLN A 49 9.10 -12.96 13.42
N GLN A 50 8.84 -13.16 12.13
CA GLN A 50 9.78 -13.76 11.19
C GLN A 50 10.82 -12.76 10.66
N ARG A 51 10.71 -11.47 11.02
CA ARG A 51 11.57 -10.39 10.54
C ARG A 51 11.71 -10.39 9.01
N LEU A 52 10.58 -10.60 8.32
CA LEU A 52 10.54 -10.62 6.86
C LEU A 52 11.06 -9.29 6.32
N ASN A 53 11.84 -9.35 5.25
CA ASN A 53 12.35 -8.18 4.54
C ASN A 53 11.96 -8.31 3.07
N TYR A 54 11.44 -7.24 2.49
CA TYR A 54 11.05 -7.17 1.09
C TYR A 54 11.99 -6.20 0.38
N PRO A 55 12.69 -6.61 -0.69
CA PRO A 55 13.52 -5.69 -1.47
C PRO A 55 12.63 -4.68 -2.20
N PHE A 56 13.16 -3.46 -2.41
CA PHE A 56 12.39 -2.38 -3.04
C PHE A 56 11.90 -2.75 -4.45
N ASP A 57 12.74 -3.44 -5.21
CA ASP A 57 12.46 -3.87 -6.58
C ASP A 57 11.20 -4.74 -6.69
N SER A 58 10.92 -5.54 -5.65
CA SER A 58 9.72 -6.40 -5.65
C SER A 58 8.42 -5.61 -5.44
N LEU A 59 8.49 -4.34 -5.02
CA LEU A 59 7.32 -3.45 -4.93
C LEU A 59 7.02 -2.74 -6.26
N MET A 60 7.91 -2.84 -7.25
CA MET A 60 7.79 -2.09 -8.50
C MET A 60 6.52 -2.41 -9.29
N GLY A 61 6.07 -1.41 -10.03
CA GLY A 61 4.89 -1.51 -10.89
C GLY A 61 3.66 -0.85 -10.28
N LYS A 62 2.49 -1.24 -10.81
CA LYS A 62 1.21 -0.62 -10.50
C LYS A 62 0.33 -1.61 -9.74
N TRP A 63 -0.30 -1.15 -8.67
CA TRP A 63 -1.11 -1.95 -7.78
C TRP A 63 -2.48 -1.29 -7.60
N ARG A 64 -3.55 -2.03 -7.86
CA ARG A 64 -4.93 -1.58 -7.70
C ARG A 64 -5.40 -1.82 -6.27
N LEU A 65 -5.91 -0.80 -5.61
CA LEU A 65 -6.46 -0.91 -4.27
C LEU A 65 -7.74 -1.75 -4.28
N CYS A 66 -7.76 -2.74 -3.41
CA CYS A 66 -8.84 -3.72 -3.27
C CYS A 66 -9.61 -3.51 -1.97
N PHE A 67 -8.90 -3.41 -0.85
CA PHE A 67 -9.47 -3.36 0.49
C PHE A 67 -8.71 -2.37 1.35
N VAL A 68 -9.42 -1.61 2.17
CA VAL A 68 -8.81 -0.69 3.15
C VAL A 68 -9.56 -0.67 4.46
N THR A 69 -8.86 -0.38 5.55
CA THR A 69 -9.46 0.00 6.82
C THR A 69 -9.28 1.48 7.08
N GLY A 70 -10.37 2.14 7.47
CA GLY A 70 -10.28 3.46 8.09
C GLY A 70 -9.72 3.33 9.51
N THR A 71 -9.29 4.43 10.09
CA THR A 71 -8.97 4.50 11.52
C THR A 71 -9.77 5.60 12.20
N LYS A 72 -10.18 5.33 13.45
CA LYS A 72 -10.78 6.34 14.33
C LYS A 72 -9.79 6.62 15.46
N LYS A 73 -9.34 7.87 15.57
CA LYS A 73 -8.56 8.32 16.74
C LYS A 73 -9.47 8.37 17.97
N ILE A 74 -9.14 7.63 19.03
CA ILE A 74 -9.86 7.75 20.30
C ILE A 74 -9.38 9.03 20.99
N ARG A 75 -10.25 10.05 21.01
CA ARG A 75 -9.94 11.37 21.59
C ARG A 75 -9.55 11.33 23.08
N LYS A 76 -9.89 10.27 23.82
CA LYS A 76 -9.70 10.20 25.29
C LYS A 76 -8.51 9.36 25.79
N ARG A 77 -7.82 8.57 24.95
CA ARG A 77 -6.75 7.65 25.42
C ARG A 77 -5.53 7.51 24.48
N GLY A 78 -5.36 8.40 23.51
CA GLY A 78 -4.18 8.36 22.62
C GLY A 78 -4.07 7.13 21.71
N GLY A 79 -5.09 6.26 21.66
CA GLY A 79 -5.12 5.05 20.85
C GLY A 79 -5.80 5.25 19.48
N ILE A 80 -5.35 4.48 18.49
CA ILE A 80 -5.97 4.39 17.16
C ILE A 80 -6.80 3.10 17.11
N VAL A 81 -8.09 3.21 16.83
CA VAL A 81 -8.96 2.04 16.59
C VAL A 81 -9.06 1.78 15.11
N LEU A 82 -8.83 0.53 14.73
CA LEU A 82 -9.01 0.06 13.37
C LEU A 82 -10.50 -0.06 13.05
N GLY A 83 -10.92 0.52 11.93
CA GLY A 83 -12.28 0.37 11.43
C GLY A 83 -12.55 -1.03 10.87
N LYS A 84 -13.82 -1.32 10.59
CA LYS A 84 -14.30 -2.63 10.11
C LYS A 84 -13.75 -3.07 8.74
N GLY A 85 -13.09 -2.16 8.02
CA GLY A 85 -12.65 -2.39 6.65
C GLY A 85 -13.76 -2.23 5.62
N PHE A 86 -13.39 -1.92 4.38
CA PHE A 86 -14.30 -1.90 3.25
C PHE A 86 -13.56 -2.24 1.95
N TYR A 87 -14.30 -2.84 1.01
CA TYR A 87 -13.85 -3.08 -0.35
C TYR A 87 -14.04 -1.83 -1.18
N VAL A 88 -13.02 -1.47 -1.96
CA VAL A 88 -13.13 -0.35 -2.90
C VAL A 88 -14.10 -0.76 -4.02
N PRO A 89 -15.09 0.07 -4.38
CA PRO A 89 -15.99 -0.30 -5.47
C PRO A 89 -15.26 -0.45 -6.80
N ARG A 90 -15.61 -1.46 -7.60
CA ARG A 90 -14.92 -1.77 -8.88
C ARG A 90 -15.03 -0.66 -9.93
N PHE A 91 -16.06 0.19 -9.85
CA PHE A 91 -16.22 1.36 -10.73
C PHE A 91 -15.27 2.51 -10.36
N THR A 92 -14.66 2.46 -9.17
CA THR A 92 -13.59 3.37 -8.77
C THR A 92 -12.26 2.66 -8.94
N SER A 93 -11.37 3.25 -9.72
CA SER A 93 -10.05 2.71 -10.00
C SER A 93 -9.03 3.51 -9.20
N VAL A 94 -8.59 2.94 -8.07
CA VAL A 94 -7.54 3.53 -7.24
C VAL A 94 -6.28 2.69 -7.41
N HIS A 95 -5.20 3.32 -7.83
CA HIS A 95 -3.91 2.67 -8.05
C HIS A 95 -2.81 3.37 -7.27
N ILE A 96 -1.89 2.59 -6.75
CA ILE A 96 -0.60 3.06 -6.26
C ILE A 96 0.48 2.49 -7.18
N SER A 97 1.52 3.26 -7.48
CA SER A 97 2.63 2.80 -8.29
C SER A 97 3.96 3.17 -7.67
N PHE A 98 4.95 2.32 -7.91
CA PHE A 98 6.33 2.53 -7.47
C PHE A 98 7.27 2.34 -8.65
N SER A 99 8.21 3.26 -8.81
CA SER A 99 9.23 3.25 -9.86
C SER A 99 10.58 3.72 -9.30
N ILE A 100 11.68 3.29 -9.91
CA ILE A 100 13.03 3.75 -9.58
C ILE A 100 13.31 4.99 -10.44
N ILE A 101 13.83 6.06 -9.82
CA ILE A 101 14.24 7.29 -10.54
C ILE A 101 15.65 7.12 -11.13
N THR A 102 16.53 6.43 -10.40
CA THR A 102 17.94 6.28 -10.78
C THR A 102 18.50 5.02 -10.14
N GLU A 103 19.08 4.11 -10.94
CA GLU A 103 19.65 2.83 -10.47
C GLU A 103 20.80 2.99 -9.47
N GLN A 104 21.37 4.19 -9.36
CA GLN A 104 22.54 4.48 -8.53
C GLN A 104 22.21 4.64 -7.04
N VAL A 105 20.92 4.76 -6.66
CA VAL A 105 20.51 4.85 -5.25
C VAL A 105 19.47 3.78 -4.94
N LEU A 106 19.95 2.67 -4.36
CA LEU A 106 19.23 1.40 -4.15
C LEU A 106 17.90 1.48 -3.38
N ASP A 107 17.59 2.62 -2.76
CA ASP A 107 16.45 2.81 -1.85
C ASP A 107 15.61 4.05 -2.20
N ARG A 108 15.75 4.59 -3.42
CA ARG A 108 15.03 5.79 -3.86
C ARG A 108 14.20 5.52 -5.10
N GLY A 109 13.04 6.16 -5.13
CA GLY A 109 12.11 6.03 -6.23
C GLY A 109 11.06 7.12 -6.25
N GLU A 110 10.06 6.91 -7.09
CA GLU A 110 8.84 7.70 -7.14
C GLU A 110 7.66 6.86 -6.65
N ILE A 111 6.72 7.55 -6.02
CA ILE A 111 5.39 7.02 -5.75
C ILE A 111 4.38 7.74 -6.63
N GLY A 112 3.46 6.98 -7.20
CA GLY A 112 2.25 7.50 -7.84
C GLY A 112 1.02 7.05 -7.05
N ASN A 113 0.03 7.93 -6.91
CA ASN A 113 -1.31 7.57 -6.47
C ASN A 113 -2.32 8.14 -7.47
N GLN A 114 -3.08 7.25 -8.09
CA GLN A 114 -4.03 7.56 -9.14
C GLN A 114 -5.43 7.15 -8.68
N VAL A 115 -6.38 8.08 -8.75
CA VAL A 115 -7.79 7.83 -8.46
C VAL A 115 -8.60 8.21 -9.69
N GLN A 116 -9.31 7.24 -10.25
CA GLN A 116 -10.20 7.41 -11.39
C GLN A 116 -11.65 7.12 -10.98
N LEU A 117 -12.51 8.10 -11.22
CA LEU A 117 -13.95 8.01 -11.00
C LEU A 117 -14.68 8.55 -12.23
N GLY A 118 -15.22 7.63 -13.04
CA GLY A 118 -15.77 7.98 -14.35
C GLY A 118 -14.72 8.67 -15.24
N SER A 119 -15.07 9.82 -15.79
CA SER A 119 -14.18 10.64 -16.64
C SER A 119 -13.15 11.46 -15.85
N ILE A 120 -13.23 11.50 -14.51
CA ILE A 120 -12.29 12.28 -13.70
C ILE A 120 -11.11 11.40 -13.29
N LEU A 121 -9.91 11.86 -13.58
CA LEU A 121 -8.65 11.25 -13.17
C LEU A 121 -7.86 12.20 -12.30
N LEU A 122 -7.56 11.81 -11.07
CA LEU A 122 -6.64 12.49 -10.17
C LEU A 122 -5.34 11.69 -10.11
N ASN A 123 -4.21 12.32 -10.41
CA ASN A 123 -2.88 11.76 -10.27
C ASN A 123 -2.08 12.59 -9.26
N LEU A 124 -1.47 11.90 -8.30
CA LEU A 124 -0.49 12.45 -7.37
C LEU A 124 0.83 11.74 -7.60
N ASN A 125 1.93 12.49 -7.64
CA ASN A 125 3.26 11.91 -7.73
C ASN A 125 4.25 12.63 -6.81
N GLY A 126 5.37 11.97 -6.52
CA GLY A 126 6.50 12.57 -5.83
C GLY A 126 7.51 11.54 -5.33
N PRO A 127 8.55 12.00 -4.63
CA PRO A 127 9.65 11.13 -4.21
C PRO A 127 9.23 10.11 -3.15
N ALA A 128 9.88 8.96 -3.19
CA ALA A 128 9.79 7.88 -2.24
C ALA A 128 11.20 7.45 -1.79
N LYS A 129 11.32 7.11 -0.51
CA LYS A 129 12.51 6.50 0.07
C LYS A 129 12.14 5.23 0.83
N TYR A 130 12.85 4.15 0.56
CA TYR A 130 12.60 2.85 1.14
C TYR A 130 13.62 2.52 2.23
N LEU A 131 13.13 1.97 3.33
CA LEU A 131 13.96 1.44 4.41
C LEU A 131 13.76 -0.08 4.41
N GLY A 132 14.55 -0.80 3.62
CA GLY A 132 14.38 -2.25 3.44
C GLY A 132 14.38 -3.02 4.76
N ASN A 133 15.28 -2.67 5.69
CA ASN A 133 15.34 -3.30 7.01
C ASN A 133 14.07 -3.14 7.87
N LYS A 134 13.15 -2.24 7.52
CA LYS A 134 11.89 -1.97 8.22
C LYS A 134 10.67 -2.19 7.32
N ASN A 135 10.87 -2.60 6.07
CA ASN A 135 9.86 -2.62 5.01
C ASN A 135 9.04 -1.34 4.94
N LEU A 136 9.69 -0.20 5.15
CA LEU A 136 9.01 1.08 5.33
C LEU A 136 9.31 2.00 4.15
N LEU A 137 8.28 2.32 3.39
CA LEU A 137 8.34 3.27 2.29
C LEU A 137 7.78 4.61 2.76
N ALA A 138 8.66 5.59 2.93
CA ALA A 138 8.28 6.97 3.20
C ALA A 138 8.18 7.73 1.89
N PHE A 139 7.25 8.67 1.81
CA PHE A 139 7.00 9.39 0.56
C PHE A 139 6.47 10.79 0.79
N ASP A 140 6.53 11.60 -0.26
CA ASP A 140 5.92 12.92 -0.28
C ASP A 140 5.30 13.20 -1.65
N PHE A 141 4.01 13.58 -1.68
CA PHE A 141 3.37 13.99 -2.93
C PHE A 141 3.63 15.46 -3.18
N THR A 142 4.32 15.75 -4.27
CA THR A 142 4.75 17.11 -4.62
C THR A 142 4.00 17.67 -5.82
N GLN A 143 3.48 16.82 -6.71
CA GLN A 143 2.68 17.24 -7.87
C GLN A 143 1.28 16.62 -7.84
N MET A 144 0.31 17.40 -8.31
CA MET A 144 -1.07 17.00 -8.54
C MET A 144 -1.47 17.33 -9.97
N GLN A 145 -2.06 16.36 -10.64
CA GLN A 145 -2.71 16.53 -11.93
C GLN A 145 -4.16 16.05 -11.82
N ILE A 146 -5.08 16.83 -12.39
CA ILE A 146 -6.47 16.44 -12.58
C ILE A 146 -6.76 16.49 -14.07
N SER A 147 -7.30 15.40 -14.59
CA SER A 147 -7.76 15.29 -15.96
C SER A 147 -9.25 14.99 -16.00
N PHE A 148 -9.92 15.54 -17.02
CA PHE A 148 -11.28 15.19 -17.38
C PHE A 148 -11.25 14.57 -18.78
N SER A 149 -11.61 13.29 -18.87
CA SER A 149 -11.33 12.43 -20.03
C SER A 149 -9.83 12.55 -20.40
N ASP A 150 -9.50 12.86 -21.65
CA ASP A 150 -8.11 12.96 -22.13
C ASP A 150 -7.49 14.36 -21.95
N ARG A 151 -8.21 15.29 -21.31
CA ARG A 151 -7.75 16.68 -21.14
C ARG A 151 -7.29 16.93 -19.71
N VAL A 152 -6.03 17.34 -19.55
CA VAL A 152 -5.52 17.84 -18.28
C VAL A 152 -6.14 19.20 -18.00
N VAL A 153 -6.94 19.30 -16.94
CA VAL A 153 -7.61 20.56 -16.52
C VAL A 153 -6.86 21.25 -15.39
N TYR A 154 -6.02 20.52 -14.67
CA TYR A 154 -5.20 21.05 -13.59
C TYR A 154 -3.87 20.29 -13.54
N ASN A 155 -2.77 21.03 -13.41
CA ASN A 155 -1.45 20.47 -13.16
C ASN A 155 -0.64 21.47 -12.35
N ARG A 156 -0.41 21.18 -11.07
CA ARG A 156 0.32 22.08 -10.17
C ARG A 156 1.17 21.30 -9.18
N GLN A 157 2.27 21.94 -8.79
CA GLN A 157 3.01 21.55 -7.61
C GLN A 157 2.17 21.90 -6.38
N ILE A 158 1.90 20.92 -5.51
CA ILE A 158 1.05 21.09 -4.32
C ILE A 158 1.84 21.75 -3.19
N ARG A 159 3.16 21.56 -3.18
CA ARG A 159 4.09 22.20 -2.23
C ARG A 159 4.88 23.29 -2.95
N SER A 160 4.30 24.49 -3.06
CA SER A 160 4.99 25.68 -3.54
C SER A 160 5.26 26.62 -2.36
N GLY A 161 6.39 26.39 -1.69
CA GLY A 161 6.93 27.23 -0.62
C GLY A 161 8.45 27.13 -0.62
N LYS A 162 9.14 28.24 -0.32
CA LYS A 162 10.60 28.47 -0.51
C LYS A 162 11.58 27.49 0.18
N THR A 163 11.15 26.38 0.79
CA THR A 163 11.97 25.65 1.77
C THR A 163 11.84 24.11 1.81
N GLN A 164 11.29 23.40 0.80
CA GLN A 164 10.86 22.00 1.03
C GLN A 164 11.39 20.89 0.11
N THR A 165 11.88 21.15 -1.10
CA THR A 165 12.51 20.06 -1.91
C THR A 165 13.85 19.58 -1.34
N LEU A 166 14.54 20.42 -0.56
CA LEU A 166 15.83 20.09 0.06
C LEU A 166 15.73 19.25 1.35
N ASP A 167 14.53 18.96 1.86
CA ASP A 167 14.35 18.37 3.19
C ASP A 167 13.66 16.98 3.19
N PHE A 168 13.15 16.46 2.06
CA PHE A 168 12.55 15.10 2.06
C PHE A 168 13.55 14.03 2.52
N ASP A 169 14.79 14.16 2.06
CA ASP A 169 15.86 13.20 2.36
C ASP A 169 16.29 13.27 3.82
N ASN A 170 16.44 14.50 4.33
CA ASN A 170 16.93 14.79 5.67
C ASN A 170 15.83 14.69 6.73
N GLN A 171 14.54 14.72 6.34
CA GLN A 171 13.43 14.60 7.26
C GLN A 171 13.38 13.21 7.90
N PRO A 172 13.18 13.15 9.23
CA PRO A 172 12.86 11.91 9.91
C PRO A 172 11.60 11.27 9.31
N ILE A 173 11.66 9.99 8.97
CA ILE A 173 10.51 9.20 8.47
C ILE A 173 9.28 9.32 9.39
N ALA A 174 9.50 9.48 10.69
CA ALA A 174 8.43 9.71 11.66
C ALA A 174 7.64 11.00 11.44
N LYS A 175 8.06 11.92 10.55
CA LYS A 175 7.29 13.10 10.12
C LYS A 175 6.67 12.95 8.74
N LEU A 176 7.12 11.98 7.95
CA LEU A 176 6.64 11.74 6.60
C LEU A 176 5.43 10.79 6.59
N PRO A 177 4.55 10.90 5.58
CA PRO A 177 3.69 9.80 5.17
C PRO A 177 4.52 8.54 4.89
N PHE A 178 4.00 7.38 5.28
CA PHE A 178 4.66 6.11 4.99
C PHE A 178 3.69 4.94 4.92
N PHE A 179 4.14 3.89 4.24
CA PHE A 179 3.59 2.54 4.29
C PHE A 179 4.61 1.58 4.91
N ALA A 180 4.18 0.80 5.89
CA ALA A 180 4.94 -0.33 6.43
C ALA A 180 4.39 -1.61 5.82
N PHE A 181 5.11 -2.18 4.86
CA PHE A 181 4.74 -3.41 4.19
C PHE A 181 4.98 -4.62 5.10
N PHE A 182 4.03 -5.55 5.09
CA PHE A 182 4.14 -6.77 5.89
C PHE A 182 3.78 -8.03 5.10
N LEU A 183 3.21 -7.90 3.90
CA LEU A 183 2.98 -9.01 2.99
C LEU A 183 3.19 -8.55 1.56
N LEU A 184 3.94 -9.33 0.80
CA LEU A 184 4.21 -9.13 -0.62
C LEU A 184 4.20 -10.50 -1.29
N THR A 185 3.38 -10.63 -2.32
CA THR A 185 3.32 -11.78 -3.21
C THR A 185 3.40 -11.29 -4.66
N GLU A 186 3.44 -12.22 -5.61
CA GLU A 186 3.40 -11.87 -7.04
C GLU A 186 2.10 -11.14 -7.42
N ASP A 187 1.00 -11.44 -6.72
CA ASP A 187 -0.36 -10.99 -7.05
C ASP A 187 -0.85 -9.82 -6.23
N PHE A 188 -0.37 -9.64 -5.00
CA PHE A 188 -0.87 -8.61 -4.10
C PHE A 188 0.12 -8.20 -3.03
N ILE A 189 -0.09 -7.00 -2.49
CA ILE A 189 0.67 -6.41 -1.40
C ILE A 189 -0.27 -5.97 -0.29
N ALA A 190 0.21 -6.04 0.95
CA ALA A 190 -0.46 -5.46 2.10
C ALA A 190 0.47 -4.61 2.95
N ALA A 191 -0.06 -3.47 3.40
CA ALA A 191 0.70 -2.50 4.17
C ALA A 191 -0.16 -1.81 5.23
N ARG A 192 0.52 -1.30 6.25
CA ARG A 192 -0.03 -0.39 7.25
C ARG A 192 0.40 1.03 6.93
N GLY A 193 -0.56 1.93 6.77
CA GLY A 193 -0.26 3.36 6.62
C GLY A 193 0.07 4.01 7.97
N ARG A 194 0.73 5.17 7.93
CA ARG A 194 1.02 6.01 9.12
C ARG A 194 -0.18 6.21 10.05
N GLY A 195 -1.38 6.41 9.49
CA GLY A 195 -2.61 6.61 10.25
C GLY A 195 -3.14 5.36 10.96
N GLY A 196 -2.45 4.22 10.85
CA GLY A 196 -2.82 2.92 11.41
C GLY A 196 -3.76 2.10 10.54
N GLY A 197 -4.22 2.61 9.39
CA GLY A 197 -5.05 1.85 8.47
C GLY A 197 -4.26 0.71 7.81
N LEU A 198 -4.95 -0.37 7.49
CA LEU A 198 -4.45 -1.52 6.74
C LEU A 198 -5.03 -1.48 5.34
N ALA A 199 -4.28 -1.95 4.36
CA ALA A 199 -4.71 -1.98 2.99
C ALA A 199 -4.17 -3.20 2.25
N ILE A 200 -4.94 -3.64 1.24
CA ILE A 200 -4.54 -4.64 0.25
C ILE A 200 -4.61 -3.98 -1.13
N TRP A 201 -3.55 -4.12 -1.90
CA TRP A 201 -3.55 -3.83 -3.32
C TRP A 201 -3.23 -5.09 -4.11
N ILE A 202 -3.93 -5.29 -5.22
CA ILE A 202 -3.67 -6.36 -6.18
C ILE A 202 -2.84 -5.82 -7.35
N LYS A 203 -1.98 -6.63 -7.96
CA LYS A 203 -1.17 -6.20 -9.10
C LYS A 203 -2.07 -5.82 -10.27
N ALA A 204 -1.91 -4.60 -10.76
CA ALA A 204 -2.65 -4.09 -11.92
C ALA A 204 -1.98 -4.68 -13.17
N ASN A 205 -2.73 -5.52 -13.90
CA ASN A 205 -2.27 -6.34 -15.01
C ASN A 205 -1.23 -7.40 -14.60
N PRO A 206 -1.66 -8.58 -14.10
CA PRO A 206 -0.88 -9.78 -14.30
C PRO A 206 -0.88 -10.03 -15.82
N ASN A 207 0.29 -10.05 -16.43
CA ASN A 207 0.42 -10.69 -17.73
C ASN A 207 0.17 -12.19 -17.55
#